data_AF-A0A382MIB7-F1
#
_entry.id   AF-A0A382MIB7-F1
#
_cell.length_a   1.000
_cell.length_b   1.000
_cell.length_c   1.000
_cell.angle_alpha   90.00
_cell.angle_beta   90.00
_cell.angle_gamma   90.00
#
_symmetry.space_group_name_H-M   'P 1'
#
loop_
_entity.id
_entity.type
_entity.pdbx_description
1 polymer ?
#
loop_
_entity_poly.entity_id
_entity_poly.type
_entity_poly.pdbx_seq_one_letter_code
_entity_poly.pdbx_strand_id
1 'polypeptide(L)'
;MANTFKNAATGSSTTLQAMYTCPAATTAVVHAIYLSNIDGTNAATINLSVSGSATFEGRTYLLKTVNIPADSTVIIEKPINLGAGDKLE
;
A
#
# COMPACT_ATOMS: atom_id res chain seq x y z
N MET A 1 7.02 -22.49 12.11
CA MET A 1 7.69 -21.29 11.60
C MET A 1 6.90 -20.10 12.12
N ALA A 2 7.53 -19.15 12.82
CA ALA A 2 6.80 -18.03 13.41
C ALA A 2 6.49 -16.99 12.33
N ASN A 3 5.23 -16.57 12.22
CA ASN A 3 4.88 -15.42 11.40
C ASN A 3 5.37 -14.16 12.12
N THR A 4 6.35 -13.47 11.54
CA THR A 4 6.81 -12.18 12.03
C THR A 4 5.86 -11.11 11.52
N PHE A 5 4.96 -10.62 12.37
CA PHE A 5 4.10 -9.49 12.04
C PHE A 5 4.93 -8.20 11.98
N LYS A 6 4.71 -7.40 10.94
CA LYS A 6 5.41 -6.14 10.73
C LYS A 6 4.43 -5.07 10.26
N ASN A 7 4.59 -3.88 10.82
CA ASN A 7 3.90 -2.68 10.35
C ASN A 7 4.83 -1.89 9.42
N ALA A 8 4.24 -1.22 8.43
CA ALA A 8 4.90 -0.24 7.58
C ALA A 8 4.00 0.99 7.48
N ALA A 9 4.58 2.18 7.50
CA ALA A 9 3.85 3.44 7.42
C ALA A 9 4.68 4.46 6.66
N THR A 10 4.01 5.31 5.89
CA THR A 10 4.59 6.46 5.20
C THR A 10 3.55 7.58 5.13
N GLY A 11 4.02 8.83 5.04
CA GLY A 11 3.17 9.94 4.64
C GLY A 11 2.82 9.86 3.15
N SER A 12 1.73 10.52 2.74
CA SER A 12 1.43 10.70 1.33
C SER A 12 2.47 11.63 0.67
N SER A 13 2.87 11.29 -0.55
CA SER A 13 3.76 12.10 -1.38
C SER A 13 3.16 12.28 -2.78
N THR A 14 3.58 13.32 -3.50
CA THR A 14 3.28 13.50 -4.92
C THR A 14 4.10 12.55 -5.81
N THR A 15 5.13 11.92 -5.24
CA THR A 15 5.92 10.85 -5.87
C THR A 15 5.51 9.49 -5.32
N LEU A 16 5.43 8.48 -6.20
CA LEU A 16 5.22 7.09 -5.79
C LEU A 16 6.48 6.59 -5.07
N GLN A 17 6.30 6.05 -3.87
CA GLN A 17 7.37 5.56 -3.02
C GLN A 17 6.98 4.21 -2.42
N ALA A 18 7.87 3.23 -2.50
CA ALA A 18 7.66 1.94 -1.87
C ALA A 18 7.59 2.07 -0.34
N MET A 19 6.43 1.71 0.22
CA MET A 19 6.20 1.61 1.67
C MET A 19 6.71 0.27 2.20
N TYR A 20 6.55 -0.79 1.41
CA TYR A 20 6.99 -2.14 1.78
C TYR A 20 7.44 -2.92 0.55
N THR A 21 8.55 -3.64 0.67
CA THR A 21 9.02 -4.59 -0.33
C THR A 21 9.05 -5.98 0.29
N CYS A 22 8.36 -6.93 -0.33
CA CYS A 22 8.39 -8.32 0.10
C CYS A 22 9.80 -8.90 -0.11
N PRO A 23 10.46 -9.44 0.94
CA PRO A 23 11.78 -10.02 0.82
C PRO A 23 11.84 -11.12 -0.22
N ALA A 24 13.03 -11.29 -0.81
CA ALA A 24 13.28 -12.36 -1.77
C ALA A 24 12.96 -13.74 -1.18
N ALA A 25 12.47 -14.66 -2.02
CA ALA A 25 12.11 -16.03 -1.66
C ALA A 25 11.08 -16.17 -0.51
N THR A 26 10.30 -15.11 -0.25
CA THR A 26 9.19 -15.13 0.72
C THR A 26 7.89 -14.67 0.09
N THR A 27 6.78 -14.89 0.79
CA THR A 27 5.47 -14.33 0.51
C THR A 27 4.99 -13.52 1.71
N ALA A 28 4.36 -12.37 1.46
CA ALA A 28 3.75 -11.57 2.50
C ALA A 28 2.25 -11.44 2.29
N VAL A 29 1.48 -11.37 3.37
CA VAL A 29 0.05 -11.08 3.34
C VAL A 29 -0.18 -9.77 4.07
N VAL A 30 -0.70 -8.78 3.35
CA VAL A 30 -1.13 -7.52 3.96
C VAL A 30 -2.52 -7.74 4.53
N HIS A 31 -2.66 -7.55 5.84
CA HIS A 31 -3.92 -7.77 6.54
C HIS A 31 -4.89 -6.60 6.38
N ALA A 32 -4.38 -5.38 6.51
CA ALA A 32 -5.16 -4.17 6.36
C ALA A 32 -4.27 -3.00 5.94
N ILE A 33 -4.87 -2.01 5.28
CA ILE A 33 -4.24 -0.73 4.97
C ILE A 33 -5.18 0.38 5.42
N TYR A 34 -4.67 1.28 6.25
CA TYR A 34 -5.39 2.47 6.74
C TYR A 34 -4.80 3.70 6.06
N LEU A 35 -5.64 4.41 5.29
CA LEU A 35 -5.28 5.65 4.60
C LEU A 35 -6.05 6.79 5.24
N SER A 36 -5.39 7.51 6.15
CA SER A 36 -5.99 8.61 6.92
C SER A 36 -5.52 9.96 6.40
N ASN A 37 -6.45 10.84 6.07
CA ASN A 37 -6.14 12.22 5.74
C ASN A 37 -6.25 13.08 7.00
N ILE A 38 -5.09 13.56 7.47
CA ILE A 38 -4.96 14.37 8.71
C ILE A 38 -4.81 15.87 8.43
N ASP A 39 -4.99 16.31 7.18
CA ASP A 39 -4.79 17.70 6.76
C ASP A 39 -5.81 18.68 7.38
N GLY A 40 -6.97 18.19 7.82
CA GLY A 40 -8.01 18.97 8.50
C GLY A 40 -8.78 19.96 7.62
N THR A 41 -8.35 20.20 6.38
CA THR A 41 -8.98 21.17 5.48
C THR A 41 -9.22 20.63 4.08
N ASN A 42 -8.20 20.09 3.42
CA ASN A 42 -8.25 19.68 2.02
C ASN A 42 -8.41 18.16 1.85
N ALA A 43 -9.10 17.77 0.80
CA ALA A 43 -9.15 16.38 0.38
C ALA A 43 -7.85 15.98 -0.33
N ALA A 44 -7.39 14.75 -0.10
CA ALA A 44 -6.20 14.19 -0.73
C ALA A 44 -6.58 13.15 -1.79
N THR A 45 -5.95 13.23 -2.97
CA THR A 45 -6.08 12.19 -4.00
C THR A 45 -4.97 11.17 -3.85
N ILE A 46 -5.32 9.94 -3.48
CA ILE A 46 -4.38 8.87 -3.20
C ILE A 46 -4.42 7.82 -4.30
N ASN A 47 -3.24 7.28 -4.60
CA ASN A 47 -3.06 6.07 -5.39
C ASN A 47 -2.36 5.04 -4.50
N LEU A 48 -2.79 3.79 -4.60
CA LEU A 48 -2.13 2.65 -3.96
C LEU A 48 -1.92 1.58 -5.02
N SER A 49 -0.72 1.02 -5.09
CA SER A 49 -0.33 0.11 -6.14
C SER A 49 0.63 -0.97 -5.67
N VAL A 50 0.73 -2.01 -6.49
CA VAL A 50 1.73 -3.06 -6.37
C VAL A 50 2.57 -3.11 -7.65
N SER A 51 3.88 -3.26 -7.51
CA SER A 51 4.82 -3.39 -8.63
C SER A 51 6.00 -4.28 -8.30
N GLY A 52 6.91 -4.48 -9.26
CA GLY A 52 8.17 -5.19 -9.03
C GLY A 52 8.01 -6.71 -8.92
N SER A 53 6.89 -7.24 -9.43
CA SER A 53 6.60 -8.65 -9.37
C SER A 53 7.38 -9.45 -10.40
N ALA A 54 7.70 -10.70 -10.06
CA ALA A 54 8.24 -11.66 -11.00
C ALA A 54 7.16 -12.27 -11.93
N THR A 55 5.87 -12.06 -11.63
CA THR A 55 4.75 -12.67 -12.35
C THR A 55 4.01 -11.70 -13.27
N PHE A 56 4.19 -10.39 -13.08
CA PHE A 56 3.65 -9.37 -13.95
C PHE A 56 4.64 -8.22 -14.08
N GLU A 57 4.78 -7.71 -15.30
CA GLU A 57 5.62 -6.56 -15.59
C GLU A 57 4.82 -5.27 -15.38
N GLY A 58 5.41 -4.31 -14.65
CA GLY A 58 4.84 -2.99 -14.44
C GLY A 58 4.16 -2.79 -13.08
N ARG A 59 3.13 -1.94 -13.06
CA ARG A 59 2.47 -1.46 -11.84
C ARG A 59 0.96 -1.59 -11.98
N THR A 60 0.34 -2.18 -10.97
CA THR A 60 -1.11 -2.38 -10.91
C THR A 60 -1.67 -1.61 -9.73
N TYR A 61 -2.69 -0.81 -9.97
CA TYR A 61 -3.32 0.00 -8.92
C TYR A 61 -4.39 -0.80 -8.20
N LEU A 62 -4.26 -0.88 -6.88
CA LEU A 62 -5.31 -1.36 -5.98
C LEU A 62 -6.35 -0.26 -5.74
N LEU A 63 -5.88 0.98 -5.62
CA LEU A 63 -6.68 2.19 -5.62
C LEU A 63 -6.06 3.19 -6.60
N LYS A 64 -6.87 3.80 -7.47
CA LYS A 64 -6.42 4.84 -8.39
C LYS A 64 -7.30 6.07 -8.24
N THR A 65 -6.68 7.23 -8.09
CA THR A 65 -7.35 8.54 -8.01
C THR A 65 -8.50 8.55 -7.01
N VAL A 66 -8.30 7.92 -5.85
CA VAL A 66 -9.31 7.87 -4.79
C VAL A 66 -9.20 9.14 -3.96
N ASN A 67 -10.31 9.85 -3.83
CA ASN A 67 -10.36 11.07 -3.03
C ASN A 67 -10.69 10.73 -1.57
N ILE A 68 -9.81 11.17 -0.66
CA ILE A 68 -9.95 10.99 0.78
C ILE A 68 -10.24 12.37 1.38
N PRO A 69 -11.50 12.62 1.84
CA PRO A 69 -11.84 13.88 2.49
C PRO A 69 -10.95 14.19 3.70
N ALA A 70 -10.82 15.47 4.05
CA ALA A 70 -10.16 15.87 5.29
C ALA A 70 -10.80 15.17 6.51
N ASP A 71 -9.97 14.82 7.49
CA ASP A 71 -10.36 14.15 8.74
C ASP A 71 -11.10 12.81 8.54
N SER A 72 -10.83 12.13 7.43
CA SER A 72 -11.43 10.84 7.11
C SER A 72 -10.39 9.75 6.90
N THR A 73 -10.82 8.49 7.01
CA THR A 73 -9.99 7.32 6.78
C THR A 73 -10.68 6.35 5.84
N VAL A 74 -9.94 5.87 4.84
CA VAL A 74 -10.32 4.74 4.00
C VAL A 74 -9.52 3.53 4.42
N ILE A 75 -10.20 2.38 4.47
CA ILE A 75 -9.61 1.14 4.95
C ILE A 75 -9.79 0.05 3.89
N ILE A 76 -8.71 -0.65 3.60
CA ILE A 76 -8.72 -1.85 2.76
C ILE A 76 -8.54 -3.06 3.67
N GLU A 77 -9.60 -3.84 3.80
CA GLU A 77 -9.67 -5.00 4.72
C GLU A 77 -9.60 -6.34 3.98
N LYS A 78 -9.51 -6.32 2.64
CA LYS A 78 -9.32 -7.55 1.86
C LYS A 78 -7.83 -7.87 1.76
N PRO A 79 -7.44 -9.14 2.01
CA PRO A 79 -6.04 -9.52 2.05
C PRO A 79 -5.39 -9.29 0.68
N ILE A 80 -4.19 -8.71 0.70
CA ILE A 80 -3.35 -8.54 -0.49
C ILE A 80 -2.16 -9.47 -0.33
N ASN A 81 -1.99 -10.39 -1.29
CA ASN A 81 -0.87 -11.31 -1.32
C ASN A 81 0.25 -10.71 -2.14
N LEU A 82 1.45 -10.67 -1.57
CA LEU A 82 2.66 -10.18 -2.20
C LEU A 82 3.63 -11.35 -2.38
N GLY A 83 4.14 -11.49 -3.60
CA GLY A 83 5.24 -12.40 -3.96
C GLY A 83 6.60 -11.78 -3.72
N ALA A 84 7.65 -12.58 -3.90
CA ALA A 84 9.03 -12.15 -3.74
C ALA A 84 9.35 -10.94 -4.65
N GLY A 85 9.84 -9.85 -4.06
CA GLY A 85 10.19 -8.62 -4.78
C GLY A 85 9.03 -7.65 -5.01
N ASP A 86 7.78 -8.07 -4.77
CA ASP A 86 6.63 -7.19 -4.88
C ASP A 86 6.75 -6.01 -3.92
N LYS A 87 6.43 -4.82 -4.43
CA LYS A 87 6.47 -3.55 -3.71
C LYS A 87 5.05 -3.03 -3.56
N LEU A 88 4.66 -2.68 -2.34
CA LEU A 88 3.46 -1.92 -2.03
C LEU A 88 3.83 -0.44 -1.94
N GLU A 89 3.19 0.40 -2.77
CA GLU A 89 3.56 1.81 -2.98
C GLU A 89 2.38 2.73 -3.34
#